data_AF-A0A133V3F5-F1
#
_entry.id   AF-A0A133V3F5-F1
#
_cell.length_a   1.000
_cell.length_b   1.000
_cell.length_c   1.000
_cell.angle_alpha   90.00
_cell.angle_beta   90.00
_cell.angle_gamma   90.00
#
_symmetry.space_group_name_H-M   'P 1'
#
loop_
_entity.id
_entity.type
_entity.pdbx_description
1 polymer ?
#
loop_
_entity_poly.entity_id
_entity_poly.type
_entity_poly.pdbx_seq_one_letter_code
_entity_poly.pdbx_strand_id
1 'polypeptide(L)'
;MHDKIRDYSVKDVKKRAKKVIESSVKYRCTKIRAQADISTIGGLIPLKGVLATKKECQDIADIQVVAFPQEGILRDEGTEELLYQAMEEGADVVGGMPAAEWSREESQKHVDIL
;
A
#
# COMPACT_ATOMS: atom_id res chain seq x y z
N MET A 1 14.84 8.27 4.04
CA MET A 1 13.48 8.04 3.47
C MET A 1 12.65 7.24 4.45
N HIS A 2 13.17 6.10 4.91
CA HIS A 2 12.54 5.23 5.91
C HIS A 2 12.22 5.92 7.25
N ASP A 3 13.00 6.90 7.70
CA ASP A 3 12.70 7.65 8.93
C ASP A 3 11.31 8.30 8.89
N LYS A 4 10.93 8.86 7.74
CA LYS A 4 9.59 9.45 7.59
C LYS A 4 8.49 8.40 7.65
N ILE A 5 8.73 7.21 7.13
CA ILE A 5 7.75 6.12 7.10
C ILE A 5 7.49 5.59 8.51
N ARG A 6 8.55 5.47 9.33
CA ARG A 6 8.45 5.09 10.75
C ARG A 6 7.58 6.05 11.55
N ASP A 7 7.63 7.33 11.21
CA ASP A 7 6.86 8.39 11.87
C ASP A 7 5.45 8.59 11.28
N TYR A 8 5.01 7.74 10.34
CA TYR A 8 3.66 7.84 9.80
C TYR A 8 2.62 7.66 10.89
N SER A 9 1.55 8.44 10.77
CA SER A 9 0.29 8.19 11.45
C SER A 9 -0.81 8.03 10.41
N VAL A 10 -1.84 7.26 10.74
CA VAL A 10 -3.02 7.08 9.89
C VAL A 10 -3.61 8.44 9.49
N LYS A 11 -3.63 9.40 10.43
CA LYS A 11 -4.12 10.76 10.20
C LYS A 11 -3.29 11.53 9.17
N ASP A 12 -1.96 11.45 9.23
CA ASP A 12 -1.08 12.08 8.24
C ASP A 12 -1.28 11.47 6.85
N VAL A 13 -1.19 10.13 6.74
CA VAL A 13 -1.34 9.42 5.47
C VAL A 13 -2.70 9.75 4.84
N LYS A 14 -3.78 9.69 5.63
CA LYS A 14 -5.14 10.01 5.19
C LYS A 14 -5.22 11.44 4.62
N LYS A 15 -4.67 12.42 5.33
CA LYS A 15 -4.66 13.83 4.90
C LYS A 15 -3.94 14.01 3.56
N ARG A 16 -2.78 13.37 3.39
CA ARG A 16 -2.00 13.43 2.14
C ARG A 16 -2.71 12.73 0.99
N ALA A 17 -3.22 11.52 1.21
CA ALA A 17 -3.95 10.75 0.20
C ALA A 17 -5.21 11.49 -0.27
N LYS A 18 -5.99 12.06 0.66
CA LYS A 18 -7.21 12.83 0.34
C LYS A 18 -6.89 14.02 -0.59
N LYS A 19 -5.83 14.77 -0.29
CA LYS A 19 -5.39 15.89 -1.11
C LYS A 19 -5.10 15.48 -2.55
N VAL A 20 -4.45 14.33 -2.75
CA VAL A 20 -4.14 13.81 -4.09
C VAL A 20 -5.43 13.38 -4.81
N ILE A 21 -6.32 12.64 -4.14
CA ILE A 21 -7.59 12.19 -4.72
C ILE A 21 -8.48 13.38 -5.12
N GLU A 22 -8.66 14.37 -4.25
CA GLU A 22 -9.43 15.57 -4.58
C GLU A 22 -8.83 16.34 -5.76
N SER A 23 -7.49 16.36 -5.86
CA SER A 23 -6.80 16.95 -7.01
C SER A 23 -7.08 16.16 -8.29
N SER A 24 -7.01 14.82 -8.25
CA SER A 24 -7.31 13.96 -9.40
C SER A 24 -8.75 14.13 -9.90
N VAL A 25 -9.71 14.21 -8.98
CA VAL A 25 -11.14 14.39 -9.31
C VAL A 25 -11.40 15.72 -10.02
N LYS A 26 -10.68 16.81 -9.65
CA LYS A 26 -10.78 18.10 -10.37
C LYS A 26 -10.43 17.99 -11.86
N TYR A 27 -9.60 17.01 -12.23
CA TYR A 27 -9.25 16.68 -13.61
C TYR A 27 -10.04 15.50 -14.17
N ARG A 28 -11.19 15.16 -13.58
CA ARG A 28 -12.09 14.07 -13.99
C ARG A 28 -11.48 12.67 -13.91
N CYS A 29 -10.40 12.50 -13.15
CA CYS A 29 -9.85 11.17 -12.84
C CYS A 29 -10.55 10.63 -11.59
N THR A 30 -11.57 9.79 -11.79
CA THR A 30 -12.44 9.26 -10.73
C THR A 30 -12.27 7.76 -10.47
N LYS A 31 -11.48 7.05 -11.29
CA LYS A 31 -11.12 5.65 -11.08
C LYS A 31 -9.65 5.58 -10.70
N ILE A 32 -9.34 5.22 -9.46
CA ILE A 32 -7.98 5.30 -8.91
C ILE A 32 -7.60 3.95 -8.33
N ARG A 33 -6.40 3.46 -8.64
CA ARG A 33 -5.77 2.34 -7.94
C ARG A 33 -4.54 2.85 -7.20
N ALA A 34 -4.60 2.83 -5.87
CA ALA A 34 -3.55 3.32 -4.99
C ALA A 34 -2.74 2.14 -4.45
N GLN A 35 -1.42 2.19 -4.58
CA GLN A 35 -0.52 1.25 -3.92
C GLN A 35 -0.21 1.76 -2.52
N ALA A 36 -0.54 0.98 -1.50
CA ALA A 36 -0.18 1.21 -0.12
C ALA A 36 1.03 0.35 0.23
N ASP A 37 2.12 1.00 0.63
CA ASP A 37 3.36 0.34 1.01
C ASP A 37 3.16 -0.51 2.28
N ILE A 38 3.52 -1.79 2.21
CA ILE A 38 3.50 -2.77 3.28
C ILE A 38 4.93 -3.24 3.50
N SER A 39 5.46 -2.97 4.69
CA SER A 39 6.81 -3.36 5.12
C SER A 39 6.88 -3.33 6.64
N THR A 40 7.92 -3.93 7.21
CA THR A 40 8.16 -3.91 8.67
C THR A 40 8.44 -2.50 9.21
N ILE A 41 8.75 -1.54 8.34
CA ILE A 41 9.07 -0.15 8.67
C ILE A 41 7.81 0.65 9.01
N GLY A 42 6.78 0.53 8.16
CA GLY A 42 5.50 1.25 8.31
C GLY A 42 4.36 0.39 8.83
N GLY A 43 4.55 -0.94 8.88
CA GLY A 43 3.50 -1.91 9.14
C GLY A 43 2.29 -1.67 8.23
N LEU A 44 1.10 -1.66 8.84
CA LEU A 44 -0.17 -1.39 8.16
C LEU A 44 -0.61 0.08 8.25
N ILE A 45 0.19 0.98 8.81
CA ILE A 45 -0.19 2.40 8.95
C ILE A 45 -0.47 3.07 7.59
N PRO A 46 0.37 2.89 6.54
CA PRO A 46 0.08 3.41 5.21
C PRO A 46 -1.26 2.90 4.67
N LEU A 47 -1.50 1.59 4.77
CA LEU A 47 -2.75 0.96 4.33
C LEU A 47 -3.97 1.55 5.03
N LYS A 48 -3.96 1.58 6.37
CA LYS A 48 -5.06 2.12 7.18
C LYS A 48 -5.39 3.56 6.81
N GLY A 49 -4.36 4.37 6.55
CA GLY A 49 -4.52 5.74 6.06
C GLY A 49 -5.25 5.81 4.72
N VAL A 50 -4.83 4.99 3.76
CA VAL A 50 -5.43 4.95 2.41
C VAL A 50 -6.85 4.38 2.44
N LEU A 51 -7.11 3.32 3.20
CA LEU A 51 -8.46 2.75 3.37
C LEU A 51 -9.43 3.75 4.02
N ALA A 52 -8.96 4.50 5.02
CA ALA A 52 -9.76 5.56 5.63
C ALA A 52 -10.08 6.69 4.63
N THR A 53 -9.16 7.00 3.71
CA THR A 53 -9.44 7.95 2.63
C THR A 53 -10.39 7.37 1.58
N LYS A 54 -10.23 6.10 1.18
CA LYS A 54 -11.16 5.39 0.28
C LYS A 54 -12.59 5.52 0.79
N LYS A 55 -12.81 5.24 2.08
CA LYS A 55 -14.14 5.37 2.70
C LYS A 55 -14.68 6.81 2.68
N GLU A 56 -13.83 7.81 2.93
CA GLU A 56 -14.26 9.21 2.96
C GLU A 56 -14.51 9.79 1.56
N CYS A 57 -13.84 9.28 0.53
CA CYS A 57 -13.94 9.79 -0.84
C CYS A 57 -14.87 8.96 -1.74
N GLN A 58 -15.62 7.99 -1.19
CA GLN A 58 -16.48 7.08 -1.95
C GLN A 58 -17.54 7.80 -2.82
N ASP A 59 -17.96 9.01 -2.42
CA ASP A 59 -18.97 9.77 -3.16
C ASP A 59 -18.40 10.53 -4.38
N ILE A 60 -17.07 10.62 -4.49
CA ILE A 60 -16.39 11.40 -5.53
C ILE A 60 -15.42 10.59 -6.41
N ALA A 61 -15.00 9.41 -5.96
CA ALA A 61 -14.09 8.53 -6.71
C ALA A 61 -14.22 7.07 -6.28
N ASP A 62 -14.04 6.16 -7.24
CA ASP A 62 -13.88 4.73 -6.98
C ASP A 62 -12.40 4.40 -6.81
N ILE A 63 -12.05 3.91 -5.63
CA ILE A 63 -10.66 3.69 -5.23
C ILE A 63 -10.45 2.20 -4.93
N GLN A 64 -9.49 1.59 -5.62
CA GLN A 64 -8.91 0.30 -5.24
C GLN A 64 -7.59 0.51 -4.51
N VAL A 65 -7.34 -0.28 -3.48
CA VAL A 65 -6.13 -0.25 -2.68
C VAL A 65 -5.37 -1.56 -2.88
N VAL A 66 -4.10 -1.43 -3.25
CA VAL A 66 -3.17 -2.55 -3.43
C VAL A 66 -2.28 -2.64 -2.20
N ALA A 67 -2.22 -3.81 -1.56
CA ALA A 67 -1.20 -4.13 -0.57
C ALA A 67 0.12 -4.38 -1.31
N PHE A 68 1.10 -3.48 -1.18
CA PHE A 68 2.29 -3.46 -2.02
C PHE A 68 3.59 -3.62 -1.20
N PRO A 69 4.32 -4.74 -1.35
CA PRO A 69 5.55 -4.99 -0.59
C PRO A 69 6.76 -4.28 -1.21
N GLN A 70 6.95 -2.99 -0.92
CA GLN A 70 7.95 -2.17 -1.63
C GLN A 70 9.40 -2.58 -1.34
N GLU A 71 9.68 -3.07 -0.13
CA GLU A 71 11.02 -3.51 0.29
C GLU A 71 11.35 -4.95 -0.10
N GLY A 72 10.42 -5.65 -0.78
CA GLY A 72 10.50 -7.09 -1.04
C GLY A 72 9.85 -7.91 0.07
N ILE A 73 9.38 -9.11 -0.26
CA ILE A 73 8.74 -10.04 0.70
C ILE A 73 9.80 -10.83 1.45
N LEU A 74 10.81 -11.36 0.73
CA LEU A 74 11.86 -12.17 1.35
C LEU A 74 12.96 -11.29 1.94
N ARG A 75 13.27 -10.18 1.27
CA ARG A 75 14.24 -9.18 1.75
C ARG A 75 13.82 -8.51 3.06
N ASP A 76 12.53 -8.24 3.25
CA ASP A 76 11.99 -7.65 4.49
C ASP A 76 11.20 -8.69 5.28
N GLU A 77 11.93 -9.48 6.07
CA GLU A 77 11.41 -10.61 6.84
C GLU A 77 10.24 -10.20 7.74
N GLY A 78 9.07 -10.83 7.54
CA GLY A 78 7.80 -10.49 8.21
C GLY A 78 6.80 -9.76 7.32
N THR A 79 7.21 -9.30 6.12
CA THR A 79 6.30 -8.64 5.17
C THR A 79 5.21 -9.57 4.64
N GLU A 80 5.50 -10.86 4.45
CA GLU A 80 4.51 -11.84 4.00
C GLU A 80 3.29 -11.86 4.94
N GLU A 81 3.51 -11.98 6.24
CA GLU A 81 2.45 -11.94 7.26
C GLU A 81 1.67 -10.61 7.23
N LEU A 82 2.38 -9.49 7.05
CA LEU A 82 1.73 -8.18 6.91
C LEU A 82 0.87 -8.08 5.64
N LEU A 83 1.25 -8.75 4.54
CA LEU A 83 0.43 -8.79 3.33
C LEU A 83 -0.88 -9.55 3.57
N TYR A 84 -0.83 -10.70 4.26
CA TYR A 84 -2.05 -11.42 4.65
C TYR A 84 -2.96 -10.55 5.51
N GLN A 85 -2.41 -9.90 6.55
CA GLN A 85 -3.18 -8.98 7.40
C GLN A 85 -3.73 -7.78 6.61
N ALA A 86 -2.98 -7.26 5.64
CA ALA A 86 -3.44 -6.17 4.78
C ALA A 86 -4.67 -6.57 3.95
N MET A 87 -4.70 -7.81 3.46
CA MET A 87 -5.87 -8.34 2.75
C MET A 87 -7.06 -8.51 3.69
N GLU A 88 -6.86 -9.02 4.89
CA GLU A 88 -7.92 -9.12 5.92
C GLU A 88 -8.49 -7.75 6.33
N GLU A 89 -7.64 -6.71 6.40
CA GLU A 89 -8.07 -5.33 6.71
C GLU A 89 -8.82 -4.65 5.55
N GLY A 90 -8.86 -5.26 4.37
CA GLY A 90 -9.68 -4.81 3.24
C GLY A 90 -8.92 -4.17 2.08
N ALA A 91 -7.63 -4.48 1.90
CA ALA A 91 -6.98 -4.27 0.61
C ALA A 91 -7.73 -5.05 -0.49
N ASP A 92 -7.85 -4.46 -1.68
CA ASP A 92 -8.60 -5.07 -2.78
C ASP A 92 -7.75 -6.03 -3.62
N VAL A 93 -6.43 -5.80 -3.65
CA VAL A 93 -5.49 -6.51 -4.52
C VAL A 93 -4.15 -6.65 -3.79
N VAL A 94 -3.48 -7.79 -3.96
CA VAL A 94 -2.08 -7.94 -3.57
C VAL A 94 -1.17 -7.57 -4.74
N GLY A 95 -0.14 -6.77 -4.49
CA GLY A 95 0.89 -6.39 -5.46
C GLY A 95 2.21 -7.10 -5.17
N GLY A 96 3.20 -6.89 -6.04
CA GLY A 96 4.54 -7.43 -5.86
C GLY A 96 5.63 -6.54 -6.41
N MET A 97 6.81 -6.61 -5.79
CA MET A 97 8.06 -5.99 -6.24
C MET A 97 9.20 -7.03 -6.28
N PRO A 98 9.15 -8.03 -7.19
CA PRO A 98 10.20 -9.07 -7.27
C PRO A 98 11.60 -8.52 -7.50
N ALA A 99 11.71 -7.35 -8.13
CA ALA A 99 12.97 -6.67 -8.38
C ALA A 99 13.62 -6.07 -7.13
N ALA A 100 12.94 -6.02 -5.99
CA ALA A 100 13.49 -5.57 -4.71
C ALA A 100 14.27 -6.67 -3.96
N GLU A 101 14.06 -7.94 -4.33
CA GLU A 101 14.73 -9.10 -3.73
C GLU A 101 16.23 -9.16 -4.03
N TRP A 102 17.00 -9.93 -3.27
CA TRP A 102 18.48 -9.94 -3.41
C TRP A 102 18.96 -10.77 -4.60
N SER A 103 18.15 -11.74 -5.04
CA SER A 103 18.54 -12.67 -6.10
C SER A 103 17.39 -13.01 -7.04
N ARG A 104 17.72 -13.52 -8.23
CA ARG A 104 16.72 -14.01 -9.19
C ARG A 104 15.87 -15.16 -8.64
N GLU A 105 16.44 -16.00 -7.79
CA GLU A 105 15.72 -17.09 -7.14
C GLU A 105 14.68 -16.54 -6.16
N GLU A 106 15.06 -15.57 -5.34
CA GLU A 106 14.13 -14.88 -4.43
C GLU A 106 13.08 -14.09 -5.20
N SER A 107 13.44 -13.43 -6.31
CA SER A 107 12.46 -12.78 -7.18
C SER A 107 11.41 -13.77 -7.71
N GLN A 108 11.79 -15.01 -8.01
CA GLN A 108 10.83 -16.03 -8.41
C GLN A 108 9.95 -16.44 -7.22
N LYS A 109 10.55 -16.72 -6.06
CA LYS A 109 9.81 -17.07 -4.83
C LYS A 109 8.82 -15.97 -4.42
N HIS A 110 9.18 -14.69 -4.59
CA HIS A 110 8.29 -13.56 -4.36
C HIS A 110 6.98 -13.70 -5.14
N VAL A 111 7.06 -14.07 -6.42
CA VAL A 111 5.88 -14.27 -7.26
C VAL A 111 5.12 -15.52 -6.81
N ASP A 112 5.82 -16.57 -6.40
CA ASP A 112 5.19 -17.82 -5.96
C ASP A 112 4.43 -17.69 -4.62
N ILE A 113 4.76 -16.67 -3.80
CA ILE A 113 4.06 -16.36 -2.53
C ILE A 113 2.69 -15.68 -2.78
N LEU A 114 2.52 -14.97 -3.90
CA LEU A 114 1.33 -14.16 -4.22
C LEU A 114 0.23 -14.97 -4.92
#